data_AF-A0A8B7XQP4-F1
#
_entry.id   AF-A0A8B7XQP4-F1
#
_cell.length_a   1.000
_cell.length_b   1.000
_cell.length_c   1.000
_cell.angle_alpha   90.00
_cell.angle_beta   90.00
_cell.angle_gamma   90.00
#
_symmetry.space_group_name_H-M   'P 1'
#
loop_
_entity.id
_entity.type
_entity.pdbx_description
1 polymer ?
#
loop_
_entity_poly.entity_id
_entity_poly.type
_entity_poly.pdbx_seq_one_letter_code
_entity_poly.pdbx_strand_id
1 'polypeptide(L)'
;MSATALGPNSTCQAVMCIELAATSVDQPIDKNAAIRCSGVTRKVYTTLYKTLENILEMKQDIGIRDLAVQFGCLPAVNPALEILARYRKECEGKMSESARDDVNFNSSLFTTGSLYTACRHLKIKVEKSKFLLVAGVKKSTFDRLSSDLTTHATAVIGERKTGKSKRQGHWLEDLEKSFEEECSPPKRQPIAKQHGVSNGNNDYEEWKRKILEGTKTNTQS
;
A
#
# COMPACT_ATOMS: atom_id res chain seq x y z
N MET A 1 -7.39 20.28 32.76
CA MET A 1 -8.43 21.03 31.99
C MET A 1 -9.75 20.31 32.20
N SER A 2 -10.70 20.93 32.89
CA SER A 2 -11.99 20.31 33.24
C SER A 2 -12.91 20.25 32.01
N ALA A 3 -13.55 19.10 31.78
CA ALA A 3 -14.46 18.85 30.65
C ALA A 3 -15.66 19.84 30.57
N THR A 4 -15.91 20.61 31.62
CA THR A 4 -16.95 21.64 31.73
C THR A 4 -16.86 22.76 30.67
N ALA A 5 -15.73 22.92 29.98
CA ALA A 5 -15.51 24.01 29.02
C ALA A 5 -16.25 23.85 27.67
N LEU A 6 -16.80 22.68 27.34
CA LEU A 6 -17.44 22.46 26.03
C LEU A 6 -18.90 22.98 25.95
N GLY A 7 -19.54 23.31 27.07
CA GLY A 7 -20.96 23.69 27.11
C GLY A 7 -22.06 22.59 26.96
N PRO A 8 -21.78 21.27 26.77
CA PRO A 8 -22.85 20.27 26.80
C PRO A 8 -23.20 19.87 28.24
N ASN A 9 -24.38 19.29 28.40
CA ASN A 9 -24.82 18.68 29.64
C ASN A 9 -23.81 17.59 30.11
N SER A 10 -23.69 17.40 31.43
CA SER A 10 -22.74 16.47 32.05
C SER A 10 -22.89 15.02 31.54
N THR A 11 -24.12 14.61 31.21
CA THR A 11 -24.43 13.31 30.64
C THR A 11 -23.78 13.09 29.27
N CYS A 12 -23.83 14.08 28.38
CA CYS A 12 -23.23 13.98 27.04
C CYS A 12 -21.71 13.86 27.12
N GLN A 13 -21.06 14.56 28.06
CA GLN A 13 -19.62 14.41 28.32
C GLN A 13 -19.28 13.01 28.80
N ALA A 14 -20.03 12.47 29.75
CA ALA A 14 -19.82 11.11 30.25
C ALA A 14 -19.94 10.06 29.14
N VAL A 15 -20.96 10.18 28.29
CA VAL A 15 -21.17 9.26 27.16
C VAL A 15 -20.03 9.35 26.13
N MET A 16 -19.56 10.56 25.79
CA MET A 16 -18.41 10.72 24.90
C MET A 16 -17.12 10.14 25.48
N CYS A 17 -16.87 10.35 26.78
CA CYS A 17 -15.71 9.76 27.45
C CYS A 17 -15.75 8.22 27.45
N ILE A 18 -16.94 7.63 27.61
CA ILE A 18 -17.13 6.17 27.48
C ILE A 18 -16.84 5.72 26.04
N GLU A 19 -17.33 6.44 25.03
CA GLU A 19 -17.04 6.12 23.63
C GLU A 19 -15.54 6.22 23.30
N LEU A 20 -14.85 7.24 23.80
CA LEU A 20 -13.40 7.39 23.65
C LEU A 20 -12.63 6.25 24.35
N ALA A 21 -13.03 5.89 25.57
CA ALA A 21 -12.40 4.81 26.31
C ALA A 21 -12.62 3.45 25.65
N ALA A 22 -13.81 3.19 25.10
CA ALA A 22 -14.07 1.97 24.33
C ALA A 22 -13.23 1.93 23.05
N THR A 23 -13.10 3.06 22.36
CA THR A 23 -12.30 3.20 21.15
C THR A 23 -10.81 2.98 21.42
N SER A 24 -10.30 3.42 22.59
CA SER A 24 -8.89 3.20 22.96
C SER A 24 -8.56 1.76 23.32
N VAL A 25 -9.56 0.94 23.70
CA VAL A 25 -9.41 -0.50 23.96
C VAL A 25 -9.95 -1.37 22.82
N ASP A 26 -10.18 -0.78 21.64
CA ASP A 26 -10.68 -1.43 20.42
C ASP A 26 -12.01 -2.19 20.60
N GLN A 27 -12.89 -1.67 21.48
CA GLN A 27 -14.18 -2.26 21.75
C GLN A 27 -15.28 -1.58 20.91
N PRO A 28 -16.14 -2.35 20.21
CA PRO A 28 -17.19 -1.77 19.38
C PRO A 28 -18.28 -1.11 20.25
N ILE A 29 -18.64 0.12 19.89
CA ILE A 29 -19.78 0.84 20.47
C ILE A 29 -20.81 1.19 19.39
N ASP A 30 -22.10 1.02 19.73
CA ASP A 30 -23.20 1.52 18.92
C ASP A 30 -23.31 3.05 19.05
N LYS A 31 -22.83 3.75 18.02
CA LYS A 31 -22.89 5.21 17.91
C LYS A 31 -24.31 5.76 18.01
N ASN A 32 -25.32 5.02 17.54
CA ASN A 32 -26.71 5.48 17.61
C ASN A 32 -27.25 5.42 19.05
N ALA A 33 -26.87 4.40 19.81
CA ALA A 33 -27.17 4.32 21.23
C ALA A 33 -26.46 5.43 22.00
N ALA A 34 -25.17 5.68 21.74
CA ALA A 34 -24.41 6.75 22.37
C ALA A 34 -25.05 8.13 22.12
N ILE A 35 -25.40 8.45 20.88
CA ILE A 35 -26.10 9.71 20.54
C ILE A 35 -27.43 9.81 21.31
N ARG A 36 -28.21 8.72 21.38
CA ARG A 36 -29.49 8.71 22.09
C ARG A 36 -29.30 8.94 23.60
N CYS A 37 -28.30 8.31 24.22
CA CYS A 37 -27.97 8.46 25.64
C CYS A 37 -27.41 9.85 25.97
N SER A 38 -26.75 10.51 25.03
CA SER A 38 -26.17 11.85 25.20
C SER A 38 -27.23 12.96 25.26
N GLY A 39 -28.45 12.72 24.78
CA GLY A 39 -29.52 13.71 24.75
C GLY A 39 -29.28 14.88 23.79
N VAL A 40 -28.31 14.77 22.88
CA VAL A 40 -28.04 15.79 21.84
C VAL A 40 -28.35 15.26 20.44
N THR A 41 -28.48 16.19 19.48
CA THR A 41 -28.65 15.79 18.08
C THR A 41 -27.37 15.15 17.54
N ARG A 42 -27.49 14.27 16.55
CA ARG A 42 -26.35 13.62 15.87
C ARG A 42 -25.29 14.63 15.41
N LYS A 43 -25.72 15.78 14.87
CA LYS A 43 -24.80 16.83 14.39
C LYS A 43 -23.98 17.40 15.55
N VAL A 44 -24.65 17.78 16.64
CA VAL A 44 -23.98 18.32 17.83
C VAL A 44 -23.05 17.29 18.45
N TYR A 45 -23.52 16.04 18.60
CA TYR A 45 -22.70 14.93 19.10
C TYR A 45 -21.42 14.75 18.28
N THR A 46 -21.56 14.64 16.95
CA THR A 46 -20.42 14.41 16.05
C THR A 46 -19.41 15.56 16.10
N THR A 47 -19.88 16.80 16.17
CA THR A 47 -18.99 17.97 16.26
C THR A 47 -18.26 18.00 17.60
N LEU A 48 -18.98 17.83 18.71
CA LEU A 48 -18.38 17.85 20.06
C LEU A 48 -17.41 16.69 20.26
N TYR A 49 -17.77 15.48 19.80
CA TYR A 49 -16.91 14.31 19.87
C TYR A 49 -15.60 14.54 19.11
N LYS A 50 -15.66 15.07 17.88
CA LYS A 50 -14.46 15.44 17.11
C LYS A 50 -13.64 16.54 17.78
N THR A 51 -14.29 17.53 18.37
CA THR A 51 -13.59 18.57 19.13
C THR A 51 -12.87 17.96 20.34
N LEU A 52 -13.52 17.04 21.04
CA LEU A 52 -12.95 16.34 22.19
C LEU A 52 -11.77 15.43 21.78
N GLU A 53 -11.91 14.66 20.70
CA GLU A 53 -10.81 13.89 20.09
C GLU A 53 -9.60 14.77 19.78
N ASN A 54 -9.84 15.95 19.19
CA ASN A 54 -8.76 16.88 18.84
C ASN A 54 -8.11 17.51 20.08
N ILE A 55 -8.88 17.88 21.12
CA ILE A 55 -8.36 18.45 22.37
C ILE A 55 -7.54 17.42 23.14
N LEU A 56 -7.98 16.16 23.13
CA LEU A 56 -7.30 15.06 23.82
C LEU A 56 -6.18 14.44 22.97
N GLU A 57 -5.96 14.96 21.76
CA GLU A 57 -4.98 14.44 20.79
C GLU A 57 -5.15 12.93 20.49
N MET A 58 -6.36 12.40 20.71
CA MET A 58 -6.70 10.99 20.49
C MET A 58 -7.06 10.68 19.03
N LYS A 59 -6.66 11.54 18.08
CA LYS A 59 -6.95 11.35 16.67
C LYS A 59 -6.32 10.02 16.23
N GLN A 60 -7.14 9.05 15.85
CA GLN A 60 -6.62 7.79 15.32
C GLN A 60 -5.75 8.07 14.10
N ASP A 61 -4.51 7.59 14.16
CA ASP A 61 -3.58 7.66 13.05
C ASP A 61 -4.11 6.76 11.92
N ILE A 62 -4.65 7.38 10.89
CA ILE A 62 -5.09 6.65 9.70
C ILE A 62 -3.85 6.30 8.88
N GLY A 63 -3.60 5.00 8.73
CA GLY A 63 -2.50 4.48 7.95
C GLY A 63 -2.59 4.88 6.48
N ILE A 64 -1.43 5.04 5.82
CA ILE A 64 -1.34 5.37 4.39
C ILE A 64 -2.09 4.34 3.52
N ARG A 65 -2.07 3.07 3.94
CA ARG A 65 -2.79 1.99 3.23
C ARG A 65 -4.30 2.16 3.31
N ASP A 66 -4.84 2.46 4.49
CA ASP A 66 -6.29 2.63 4.68
C ASP A 66 -6.80 3.85 3.92
N LEU A 67 -6.03 4.95 3.94
CA LEU A 67 -6.31 6.12 3.11
C LEU A 67 -6.31 5.78 1.62
N ALA A 68 -5.34 4.97 1.16
CA ALA A 68 -5.27 4.59 -0.24
C ALA A 68 -6.42 3.68 -0.67
N VAL A 69 -6.94 2.84 0.22
CA VAL A 69 -8.18 2.08 -0.01
C VAL A 69 -9.36 3.04 -0.14
N GLN A 70 -9.52 3.98 0.80
CA GLN A 70 -10.62 4.96 0.79
C GLN A 70 -10.62 5.83 -0.48
N PHE A 71 -9.45 6.18 -1.01
CA PHE A 71 -9.32 7.03 -2.20
C PHE A 71 -9.10 6.26 -3.51
N GLY A 72 -9.00 4.94 -3.48
CA GLY A 72 -8.75 4.12 -4.66
C GLY A 72 -7.36 4.35 -5.28
N CYS A 73 -6.35 4.70 -4.50
CA CYS A 73 -5.00 5.03 -4.96
C CYS A 73 -3.90 4.08 -4.44
N LEU A 74 -4.22 2.79 -4.31
CA LEU A 74 -3.29 1.73 -3.88
C LEU A 74 -1.91 1.74 -4.55
N PRO A 75 -1.75 2.03 -5.87
CA PRO A 75 -0.43 2.08 -6.50
C PRO A 75 0.50 3.16 -5.90
N ALA A 76 -0.06 4.17 -5.24
CA ALA A 76 0.70 5.25 -4.61
C ALA A 76 1.20 4.91 -3.19
N VAL A 77 0.76 3.80 -2.57
CA VAL A 77 1.11 3.45 -1.18
C VAL A 77 2.62 3.29 -0.99
N ASN A 78 3.26 2.47 -1.83
CA ASN A 78 4.69 2.19 -1.70
C ASN A 78 5.54 3.45 -1.93
N PRO A 79 5.30 4.26 -2.99
CA PRO A 79 5.99 5.54 -3.14
C PRO A 79 5.71 6.52 -2.00
N ALA A 80 4.47 6.60 -1.49
CA ALA A 80 4.12 7.50 -0.39
C ALA A 80 4.89 7.17 0.90
N LEU A 81 4.98 5.89 1.26
CA LEU A 81 5.76 5.42 2.41
C LEU A 81 7.24 5.80 2.27
N GLU A 82 7.82 5.61 1.08
CA GLU A 82 9.23 5.92 0.82
C GLU A 82 9.50 7.44 0.84
N ILE A 83 8.59 8.24 0.27
CA ILE A 83 8.64 9.71 0.31
C ILE A 83 8.62 10.18 1.76
N LEU A 84 7.70 9.66 2.57
CA LEU A 84 7.58 10.03 3.98
C LEU A 84 8.82 9.62 4.78
N ALA A 85 9.38 8.43 4.53
CA ALA A 85 10.59 7.97 5.19
C ALA A 85 11.82 8.85 4.85
N ARG A 86 11.98 9.26 3.59
CA ARG A 86 13.07 10.18 3.21
C ARG A 86 12.89 11.56 3.83
N TYR A 87 11.67 12.07 3.85
CA TYR A 87 11.36 13.34 4.49
C TYR A 87 11.67 13.31 5.99
N ARG A 88 11.25 12.25 6.69
CA ARG A 88 11.56 12.04 8.10
C ARG A 88 13.08 12.05 8.35
N LYS A 89 13.85 11.29 7.57
CA LYS A 89 15.31 11.22 7.68
C LYS A 89 15.97 12.58 7.45
N GLU A 90 15.46 13.39 6.52
CA GLU A 90 15.95 14.73 6.28
C GLU A 90 15.64 15.67 7.45
N CYS A 91 14.42 15.61 8.00
CA CYS A 91 14.03 16.39 9.17
C CYS A 91 14.88 16.04 10.40
N GLU A 92 15.17 14.75 10.61
CA GLU A 92 16.08 14.29 11.67
C GLU A 92 17.46 14.93 11.54
N GLY A 93 17.99 15.07 10.31
CA GLY A 93 19.28 15.73 10.08
C GLY A 93 19.28 17.25 10.24
N LYS A 94 18.13 17.92 10.08
CA LYS A 94 18.00 19.39 10.09
C LYS A 94 17.48 19.96 11.42
N MET A 95 16.72 19.19 12.19
CA MET A 95 16.08 19.64 13.43
C MET A 95 16.89 19.27 14.67
N SER A 96 16.84 20.14 15.68
CA SER A 96 17.34 19.86 17.04
C SER A 96 16.50 18.78 17.74
N GLU A 97 17.10 18.03 18.66
CA GLU A 97 16.49 16.91 19.40
C GLU A 97 15.09 17.25 19.95
N SER A 98 14.94 18.40 20.62
CA SER A 98 13.66 18.84 21.22
C SER A 98 12.57 19.12 20.18
N ALA A 99 12.93 19.56 18.98
CA ALA A 99 11.96 19.81 17.90
C ALA A 99 11.56 18.53 17.16
N ARG A 100 12.30 17.42 17.34
CA ARG A 100 11.98 16.12 16.72
C ARG A 100 10.85 15.42 17.49
N ASP A 101 10.88 15.47 18.81
CA ASP A 101 9.88 14.81 19.67
C ASP A 101 8.48 15.45 19.53
N ASP A 102 8.43 16.75 19.23
CA ASP A 102 7.16 17.46 19.00
C ASP A 102 6.49 17.12 17.65
N VAL A 103 7.21 16.48 16.71
CA VAL A 103 6.68 16.21 15.36
C VAL A 103 6.25 14.75 15.22
N ASN A 104 4.94 14.53 15.25
CA ASN A 104 4.37 13.23 14.94
C ASN A 104 4.21 13.03 13.42
N PHE A 105 5.14 12.29 12.80
CA PHE A 105 5.09 11.93 11.37
C PHE A 105 4.01 10.91 10.99
N ASN A 106 3.41 10.26 11.98
CA ASN A 106 2.32 9.32 11.78
C ASN A 106 0.94 10.02 11.72
N SER A 107 0.92 11.30 12.11
CA SER A 107 -0.25 12.15 12.02
C SER A 107 -0.84 12.15 10.62
N SER A 108 -2.17 12.20 10.60
CA SER A 108 -3.01 12.30 9.40
C SER A 108 -2.53 13.37 8.39
N LEU A 109 -1.90 14.46 8.84
CA LEU A 109 -1.32 15.47 7.96
C LEU A 109 -0.22 14.91 7.05
N PHE A 110 0.72 14.16 7.61
CA PHE A 110 1.87 13.61 6.88
C PHE A 110 1.49 12.39 6.04
N THR A 111 0.60 11.53 6.56
CA THR A 111 0.13 10.37 5.81
C THR A 111 -0.72 10.78 4.60
N THR A 112 -1.62 11.76 4.75
CA THR A 112 -2.40 12.29 3.62
C THR A 112 -1.55 13.11 2.65
N GLY A 113 -0.61 13.93 3.15
CA GLY A 113 0.26 14.76 2.32
C GLY A 113 1.22 13.94 1.45
N SER A 114 1.82 12.88 2.01
CA SER A 114 2.70 11.97 1.26
C SER A 114 1.93 11.19 0.20
N LEU A 115 0.74 10.67 0.54
CA LEU A 115 -0.10 9.95 -0.40
C LEU A 115 -0.60 10.84 -1.54
N TYR A 116 -1.05 12.06 -1.23
CA TYR A 116 -1.48 13.04 -2.23
C TYR A 116 -0.33 13.39 -3.20
N THR A 117 0.86 13.67 -2.66
CA THR A 117 2.05 13.99 -3.45
C THR A 117 2.43 12.82 -4.36
N ALA A 118 2.46 11.59 -3.83
CA ALA A 118 2.72 10.39 -4.62
C ALA A 118 1.72 10.22 -5.77
N CYS A 119 0.41 10.39 -5.50
CA CYS A 119 -0.64 10.32 -6.51
C CYS A 119 -0.42 11.34 -7.63
N ARG A 120 -0.06 12.58 -7.28
CA ARG A 120 0.19 13.65 -8.26
C ARG A 120 1.35 13.30 -9.18
N HIS A 121 2.45 12.76 -8.64
CA HIS A 121 3.62 12.35 -9.43
C HIS A 121 3.39 11.11 -10.30
N LEU A 122 2.52 10.20 -9.84
CA LEU A 122 2.10 9.02 -10.61
C LEU A 122 0.98 9.32 -11.61
N LYS A 123 0.52 10.58 -11.68
CA LYS A 123 -0.61 11.03 -12.52
C LYS A 123 -1.92 10.28 -12.22
N ILE A 124 -2.10 9.85 -10.97
CA ILE A 124 -3.35 9.24 -10.49
C ILE A 124 -4.32 10.39 -10.19
N LYS A 125 -5.53 10.33 -10.77
CA LYS A 125 -6.56 11.35 -10.56
C LYS A 125 -7.09 11.24 -9.12
N VAL A 126 -6.80 12.26 -8.32
CA VAL A 126 -7.26 12.36 -6.93
C VAL A 126 -7.83 13.74 -6.63
N GLU A 127 -8.81 13.81 -5.74
CA GLU A 127 -9.48 15.05 -5.37
C GLU A 127 -8.85 15.66 -4.11
N LYS A 128 -8.15 16.79 -4.25
CA LYS A 128 -7.44 17.47 -3.15
C LYS A 128 -8.35 17.82 -1.96
N SER A 129 -9.60 18.17 -2.21
CA SER A 129 -10.59 18.50 -1.17
C SER A 129 -10.75 17.36 -0.17
N LYS A 130 -10.73 16.10 -0.63
CA LYS A 130 -10.88 14.92 0.23
C LYS A 130 -9.67 14.72 1.14
N PHE A 131 -8.46 14.97 0.64
CA PHE A 131 -7.24 14.91 1.44
C PHE A 131 -7.22 16.01 2.52
N LEU A 132 -7.64 17.23 2.18
CA LEU A 132 -7.74 18.33 3.14
C LEU A 132 -8.73 18.04 4.28
N LEU A 133 -9.87 17.41 3.97
CA LEU A 133 -10.86 17.01 4.98
C LEU A 133 -10.27 16.01 5.98
N VAL A 134 -9.45 15.07 5.52
CA VAL A 134 -8.82 14.08 6.40
C VAL A 134 -7.67 14.70 7.19
N ALA A 135 -6.81 15.48 6.52
CA ALA A 135 -5.70 16.18 7.16
C ALA A 135 -6.17 17.11 8.28
N GLY A 136 -7.34 17.76 8.11
CA GLY A 136 -7.93 18.64 9.13
C GLY A 136 -7.18 19.96 9.29
N VAL A 137 -6.37 20.35 8.31
CA VAL A 137 -5.55 21.58 8.33
C VAL A 137 -6.00 22.58 7.27
N LYS A 138 -5.54 23.83 7.42
CA LYS A 138 -5.72 24.86 6.39
C LYS A 138 -5.01 24.46 5.09
N LYS A 139 -5.60 24.85 3.96
CA LYS A 139 -5.04 24.60 2.63
C LYS A 139 -3.59 25.08 2.48
N SER A 140 -3.25 26.25 3.03
CA SER A 140 -1.88 26.79 2.99
C SER A 140 -0.86 25.88 3.67
N THR A 141 -1.20 25.33 4.84
CA THR A 141 -0.35 24.39 5.58
C THR A 141 -0.14 23.10 4.79
N PHE A 142 -1.21 22.55 4.23
CA PHE A 142 -1.15 21.36 3.39
C PHE A 142 -0.33 21.57 2.12
N ASP A 143 -0.47 22.74 1.50
CA ASP A 143 0.25 23.09 0.26
C ASP A 143 1.74 23.25 0.50
N ARG A 144 2.13 23.86 1.63
CA ARG A 144 3.54 23.93 2.06
C ARG A 144 4.13 22.54 2.22
N LEU A 145 3.48 21.66 2.99
CA LEU A 145 3.94 20.29 3.19
C LEU A 145 4.02 19.51 1.87
N SER A 146 3.01 19.63 1.01
CA SER A 146 3.01 18.96 -0.30
C SER A 146 4.15 19.44 -1.19
N SER A 147 4.51 20.73 -1.11
CA SER A 147 5.67 21.29 -1.80
C SER A 147 6.98 20.69 -1.28
N ASP A 148 7.14 20.59 0.04
CA ASP A 148 8.35 20.00 0.65
C ASP A 148 8.51 18.53 0.23
N LEU A 149 7.41 17.77 0.27
CA LEU A 149 7.38 16.35 -0.12
C LEU A 149 7.60 16.13 -1.62
N THR A 150 7.32 17.13 -2.47
CA THR A 150 7.51 17.04 -3.93
C THR A 150 8.96 16.79 -4.30
N THR A 151 9.91 17.39 -3.58
CA THR A 151 11.36 17.18 -3.79
C THR A 151 11.77 15.73 -3.57
N HIS A 152 11.19 15.08 -2.56
CA HIS A 152 11.44 13.65 -2.30
C HIS A 152 10.71 12.76 -3.30
N ALA A 153 9.51 13.16 -3.73
CA ALA A 153 8.71 12.42 -4.69
C ALA A 153 9.37 12.32 -6.07
N THR A 154 10.01 13.39 -6.54
CA THR A 154 10.79 13.35 -7.80
C THR A 154 11.95 12.37 -7.72
N ALA A 155 12.70 12.35 -6.61
CA ALA A 155 13.80 11.41 -6.40
C ALA A 155 13.32 9.96 -6.34
N VAL A 156 12.36 9.64 -5.46
CA VAL A 156 11.82 8.29 -5.27
C VAL A 156 11.22 7.72 -6.55
N ILE A 157 10.40 8.50 -7.25
CA ILE A 157 9.70 8.01 -8.45
C ILE A 157 10.61 8.05 -9.68
N GLY A 158 11.57 8.99 -9.72
CA GLY A 158 12.61 9.07 -10.75
C GLY A 158 13.54 7.85 -10.73
N GLU A 159 14.06 7.50 -9.55
CA GLU A 159 14.92 6.32 -9.35
C GLU A 159 14.20 5.00 -9.73
N ARG A 160 12.90 4.91 -9.47
CA ARG A 160 12.09 3.74 -9.89
C ARG A 160 11.94 3.63 -11.42
N LYS A 161 11.99 4.74 -12.15
CA LYS A 161 11.95 4.72 -13.63
C LYS A 161 13.29 4.29 -14.22
N THR A 162 14.40 4.73 -13.64
CA THR A 162 15.75 4.36 -14.11
C THR A 162 16.09 2.90 -13.76
N GLY A 163 15.65 2.40 -12.60
CA GLY A 163 15.87 1.01 -12.17
C GLY A 163 15.09 -0.05 -12.95
N LYS A 164 13.97 0.29 -13.59
CA LYS A 164 13.14 -0.66 -14.37
C LYS A 164 13.71 -1.00 -15.76
N SER A 165 14.65 -0.20 -16.26
CA SER A 165 15.21 -0.41 -17.60
C SER A 165 16.11 -1.67 -17.70
N LYS A 166 16.71 -2.13 -16.59
CA LYS A 166 17.70 -3.22 -16.64
C LYS A 166 17.13 -4.64 -16.60
N ARG A 167 15.83 -4.84 -16.31
CA ARG A 167 15.25 -6.20 -16.15
C ARG A 167 14.22 -6.58 -17.20
N GLN A 168 13.73 -5.65 -18.01
CA GLN A 168 12.79 -6.00 -19.09
C GLN A 168 13.45 -6.50 -20.38
N GLY A 169 14.76 -6.33 -20.55
CA GLY A 169 15.50 -6.89 -21.70
C GLY A 169 15.85 -8.38 -21.55
N HIS A 170 16.13 -8.84 -20.32
CA HIS A 170 16.71 -10.17 -20.10
C HIS A 170 15.79 -11.33 -20.51
N TRP A 171 14.46 -11.19 -20.38
CA TRP A 171 13.54 -12.28 -20.73
C TRP A 171 13.40 -12.46 -22.25
N LEU A 172 13.48 -11.35 -23.00
CA LEU A 172 13.37 -11.38 -24.46
C LEU A 172 14.68 -11.90 -25.07
N GLU A 173 15.81 -11.50 -24.49
CA GLU A 173 17.15 -11.97 -24.85
C GLU A 173 17.37 -13.45 -24.50
N ASP A 174 16.85 -13.94 -23.36
CA ASP A 174 16.85 -15.39 -23.02
C ASP A 174 15.97 -16.20 -23.97
N LEU A 175 14.85 -15.64 -24.44
CA LEU A 175 13.93 -16.33 -25.35
C LEU A 175 14.52 -16.44 -26.76
N GLU A 176 15.17 -15.38 -27.25
CA GLU A 176 15.88 -15.35 -28.53
C GLU A 176 17.04 -16.37 -28.53
N LYS A 177 17.82 -16.40 -27.42
CA LYS A 177 18.95 -17.33 -27.25
C LYS A 177 18.51 -18.80 -27.21
N SER A 178 17.32 -19.06 -26.69
CA SER A 178 16.72 -20.41 -26.66
C SER A 178 16.28 -20.87 -28.05
N PHE A 179 15.97 -19.96 -28.97
CA PHE A 179 15.55 -20.26 -30.34
C PHE A 179 16.74 -20.46 -31.29
N GLU A 180 17.87 -19.79 -31.03
CA GLU A 180 19.11 -19.95 -31.80
C GLU A 180 19.86 -21.26 -31.47
N GLU A 181 19.69 -21.80 -30.27
CA GLU A 181 20.38 -23.01 -29.81
C GLU A 181 19.80 -24.33 -30.38
N GLU A 182 18.57 -24.32 -30.92
CA GLU A 182 17.92 -25.50 -31.53
C GLU A 182 18.24 -25.74 -33.03
N CYS A 183 19.00 -24.85 -33.69
CA CYS A 183 19.20 -24.93 -35.15
C CYS A 183 20.60 -25.37 -35.61
N SER A 184 21.43 -25.94 -34.73
CA SER A 184 22.75 -26.49 -35.12
C SER A 184 22.82 -28.02 -35.02
N PRO A 185 23.27 -28.72 -36.09
CA PRO A 185 23.35 -30.19 -36.08
C PRO A 185 24.44 -30.67 -35.11
N PRO A 186 24.19 -31.73 -34.31
CA PRO A 186 25.09 -32.11 -33.23
C PRO A 186 26.36 -32.78 -33.76
N LYS A 187 27.52 -32.18 -33.47
CA LYS A 187 28.84 -32.83 -33.62
C LYS A 187 29.02 -33.89 -32.52
N ARG A 188 29.27 -35.13 -32.94
CA ARG A 188 29.61 -36.27 -32.08
C ARG A 188 30.90 -36.02 -31.30
N GLN A 189 30.90 -36.33 -29.99
CA GLN A 189 32.10 -36.66 -29.22
C GLN A 189 31.84 -37.91 -28.35
N PRO A 190 32.87 -38.74 -28.04
CA PRO A 190 32.67 -40.10 -27.56
C PRO A 190 32.72 -40.25 -26.03
N ILE A 191 31.68 -40.92 -25.51
CA ILE A 191 31.58 -41.93 -24.42
C ILE A 191 32.55 -41.88 -23.23
N ALA A 192 31.98 -41.76 -22.02
CA ALA A 192 32.24 -42.67 -20.90
C ALA A 192 30.95 -42.87 -20.05
N LYS A 193 30.47 -44.13 -19.98
CA LYS A 193 29.33 -44.61 -19.16
C LYS A 193 29.76 -44.63 -17.68
N GLN A 194 28.94 -44.31 -16.68
CA GLN A 194 27.92 -45.14 -15.99
C GLN A 194 27.35 -44.27 -14.84
N HIS A 195 26.15 -44.37 -14.28
CA HIS A 195 24.87 -45.03 -14.54
C HIS A 195 23.84 -44.26 -13.67
N GLY A 196 22.60 -44.09 -14.13
CA GLY A 196 21.49 -43.92 -13.18
C GLY A 196 20.37 -42.92 -13.51
N VAL A 197 19.72 -42.95 -14.68
CA VAL A 197 18.26 -42.70 -14.74
C VAL A 197 17.64 -43.54 -15.85
N SER A 198 16.58 -44.25 -15.46
CA SER A 198 15.75 -45.14 -16.25
C SER A 198 15.14 -44.47 -17.49
N ASN A 199 15.58 -44.96 -18.64
CA ASN A 199 14.89 -45.17 -19.92
C ASN A 199 13.38 -44.78 -20.01
N GLY A 200 13.04 -43.49 -20.03
CA GLY A 200 11.69 -43.01 -20.37
C GLY A 200 11.42 -42.88 -21.88
N ASN A 201 12.45 -43.02 -22.72
CA ASN A 201 12.34 -42.73 -24.16
C ASN A 201 12.03 -43.96 -25.02
N ASN A 202 12.43 -45.17 -24.59
CA ASN A 202 12.11 -46.40 -25.35
C ASN A 202 10.66 -46.86 -25.14
N ASP A 203 10.07 -46.58 -23.98
CA ASP A 203 8.71 -47.04 -23.65
C ASP A 203 7.65 -46.30 -24.49
N TYR A 204 7.90 -45.02 -24.78
CA TYR A 204 7.04 -44.21 -25.63
C TYR A 204 7.05 -44.66 -27.10
N GLU A 205 8.24 -44.95 -27.66
CA GLU A 205 8.36 -45.39 -29.06
C GLU A 205 7.83 -46.82 -29.26
N GLU A 206 7.96 -47.69 -28.26
CA GLU A 206 7.35 -49.03 -28.29
C GLU A 206 5.83 -48.97 -28.17
N TRP A 207 5.30 -48.14 -27.26
CA TRP A 207 3.86 -47.90 -27.15
C TRP A 207 3.28 -47.33 -28.45
N LYS A 208 3.92 -46.32 -29.03
CA LYS A 208 3.48 -45.67 -30.28
C LYS A 208 3.42 -46.64 -31.45
N ARG A 209 4.41 -47.52 -31.58
CA ARG A 209 4.44 -48.55 -32.63
C ARG A 209 3.27 -49.52 -32.50
N LYS A 210 3.00 -49.96 -31.26
CA LYS A 210 1.91 -50.90 -30.94
C LYS A 210 0.51 -50.33 -31.26
N ILE A 211 0.29 -49.04 -30.99
CA ILE A 211 -0.97 -48.35 -31.33
C ILE A 211 -1.13 -48.18 -32.85
N LEU A 212 -0.06 -47.89 -33.58
CA LEU A 212 -0.08 -47.72 -35.03
C LEU A 212 -0.24 -49.05 -35.80
N GLU A 213 0.22 -50.17 -35.25
CA GLU A 213 0.05 -51.51 -35.83
C GLU A 213 -1.35 -52.08 -35.55
N GLY A 214 -1.93 -51.79 -34.38
CA GLY A 214 -3.29 -52.20 -34.04
C GLY A 214 -4.37 -51.57 -34.91
N THR A 215 -4.12 -50.38 -35.46
CA THR A 215 -5.06 -49.69 -36.36
C THR A 215 -4.95 -50.12 -37.82
N LYS A 216 -3.82 -50.73 -38.23
CA LYS A 216 -3.63 -51.28 -39.58
C LYS A 216 -4.15 -52.71 -39.72
N THR A 217 -4.27 -53.44 -38.62
CA THR A 217 -4.75 -54.83 -38.59
C THR A 217 -6.27 -54.95 -38.41
N ASN A 218 -6.97 -53.86 -38.06
CA ASN A 218 -8.42 -53.86 -37.84
C ASN A 218 -9.25 -53.27 -39.00
N THR A 219 -8.67 -53.21 -40.21
CA THR A 219 -9.37 -52.75 -41.43
C THR A 219 -9.34 -53.81 -42.54
N GLN A 220 -9.24 -55.09 -42.18
CA GLN A 220 -9.59 -56.23 -43.04
C GLN A 220 -10.15 -57.38 -42.19
N SER A 221 -11.43 -57.28 -41.81
CA SER A 221 -12.43 -58.36 -41.74
C SER A 221 -13.79 -57.76 -41.40
#